data_AF-A0A1C2C3S7-F1
#
_entry.id   AF-A0A1C2C3S7-F1
#
_cell.length_a   1.000
_cell.length_b   1.000
_cell.length_c   1.000
_cell.angle_alpha   90.00
_cell.angle_beta   90.00
_cell.angle_gamma   90.00
#
_symmetry.space_group_name_H-M   'P 1'
#
loop_
_entity.id
_entity.type
_entity.pdbx_description
1 polymer ?
#
loop_
_entity_poly.entity_id
_entity_poly.type
_entity_poly.pdbx_seq_one_letter_code
_entity_poly.pdbx_strand_id
1 'polypeptide(L)' 'MRFIHFYRPQMKFHFIISAILSFLIGYQYALTRGIAFFVAYNLFFLVVGYITFKKYKNRYGGSI' A
#
# COMPACT_ATOMS: atom_id res chain seq x y z
N MET A 1 -13.94 -16.31 0.36
CA MET A 1 -12.93 -16.37 1.45
C MET A 1 -11.44 -16.41 1.03
N ARG A 2 -11.08 -16.59 -0.25
CA ARG A 2 -9.65 -16.60 -0.69
C ARG A 2 -8.98 -15.22 -0.88
N PHE A 3 -9.74 -14.15 -1.08
CA PHE A 3 -9.19 -12.80 -1.32
C PHE A 3 -8.48 -12.19 -0.10
N ILE A 4 -8.99 -12.44 1.12
CA ILE A 4 -8.47 -11.83 2.35
C ILE A 4 -7.15 -12.48 2.78
N HIS A 5 -6.96 -13.77 2.50
CA HIS A 5 -5.77 -14.53 2.91
C HIS A 5 -4.50 -14.15 2.12
N PHE A 6 -4.64 -13.79 0.83
CA PHE A 6 -3.51 -13.33 0.00
C PHE A 6 -3.16 -11.85 0.22
N TYR A 7 -4.15 -11.03 0.61
CA TYR A 7 -3.94 -9.61 0.84
C TYR A 7 -3.05 -9.29 2.05
N ARG A 8 -3.17 -10.08 3.13
CA ARG A 8 -2.36 -9.87 4.35
C ARG A 8 -0.84 -9.98 4.13
N PRO A 9 -0.30 -11.04 3.50
CA PRO A 9 1.13 -11.12 3.22
C PRO A 9 1.58 -10.09 2.17
N GLN A 10 0.76 -9.79 1.16
CA GLN A 10 1.07 -8.74 0.17
C GLN A 10 1.20 -7.35 0.80
N MET A 11 0.31 -6.98 1.72
CA MET A 11 0.38 -5.70 2.43
C MET A 11 1.64 -5.60 3.31
N LYS A 12 2.03 -6.70 3.97
CA LYS A 12 3.29 -6.76 4.74
C LYS A 12 4.52 -6.58 3.85
N PHE A 13 4.57 -7.27 2.70
CA PHE A 13 5.67 -7.13 1.73
C PHE A 13 5.77 -5.70 1.18
N HIS A 14 4.65 -5.08 0.83
CA HIS A 14 4.65 -3.70 0.36
C HIS A 14 5.12 -2.70 1.42
N PHE A 15 4.75 -2.91 2.69
CA PHE A 15 5.22 -2.07 3.77
C PHE A 15 6.74 -2.14 3.90
N ILE A 16 7.31 -3.35 3.87
CA ILE A 16 8.77 -3.58 3.96
C ILE A 16 9.48 -2.91 2.77
N ILE A 17 9.00 -3.12 1.54
CA ILE A 17 9.59 -2.53 0.34
C ILE A 17 9.53 -0.99 0.40
N SER A 18 8.39 -0.44 0.83
CA SER A 18 8.23 1.01 0.95
C SER A 18 9.18 1.63 1.97
N ALA A 19 9.42 0.93 3.09
CA ALA A 19 10.34 1.39 4.13
C ALA A 19 11.79 1.38 3.62
N ILE A 20 12.21 0.31 2.92
CA ILE A 20 13.57 0.21 2.34
C ILE A 20 13.79 1.30 1.30
N LEU A 21 12.85 1.51 0.38
CA LEU A 21 12.95 2.57 -0.64
C LEU A 21 13.00 3.96 -0.02
N SER A 22 12.16 4.22 0.98
CA SER A 22 12.13 5.50 1.68
C SER A 22 13.44 5.78 2.41
N PHE A 23 14.04 4.75 3.01
CA PHE A 23 15.35 4.84 3.64
C PHE A 23 16.45 5.14 2.61
N LEU A 24 16.44 4.45 1.46
CA LEU A 24 17.41 4.67 0.38
C LEU A 24 17.34 6.10 -0.17
N ILE A 25 16.11 6.60 -0.38
CA ILE A 25 15.86 7.98 -0.83
C ILE A 25 16.30 8.99 0.24
N GLY A 26 16.00 8.71 1.50
CA GLY A 26 16.40 9.55 2.63
C GLY A 26 17.91 9.67 2.78
N TYR A 27 18.62 8.56 2.56
CA TYR A 27 20.09 8.50 2.59
C TYR A 27 20.73 9.33 1.46
N GLN A 28 20.19 9.24 0.24
CA GLN A 28 20.78 9.89 -0.93
C GLN A 28 20.39 11.36 -1.10
N TYR A 29 19.14 11.72 -0.76
CA TYR A 29 18.54 13.00 -1.16
C TYR A 29 17.97 13.84 0.01
N ALA A 30 18.31 13.49 1.25
CA ALA A 30 17.84 14.03 2.53
C ALA A 30 16.60 13.34 3.13
N LEU A 31 16.61 13.24 4.46
CA LEU A 31 15.63 12.52 5.28
C LEU A 31 14.18 12.95 5.00
N THR A 32 13.96 14.25 4.79
CA THR A 32 12.64 14.83 4.48
C THR A 32 12.03 14.27 3.21
N ARG A 33 12.84 14.00 2.18
CA ARG A 33 12.37 13.39 0.92
C ARG A 33 12.03 11.91 1.11
N GLY A 34 12.80 11.20 1.94
CA GLY A 34 12.49 9.82 2.32
C GLY A 34 11.16 9.71 3.06
N ILE A 35 10.92 10.58 4.04
CA ILE A 35 9.65 10.63 4.79
C ILE A 35 8.48 11.00 3.88
N ALA A 36 8.65 12.01 3.02
CA ALA A 36 7.62 12.41 2.06
C ALA A 36 7.25 11.27 1.10
N PHE A 37 8.25 10.53 0.60
CA PHE A 37 8.03 9.37 -0.25
C PHE A 37 7.29 8.25 0.50
N PHE A 38 7.68 7.96 1.74
CA PHE A 38 7.01 6.96 2.58
C PHE A 38 5.52 7.26 2.77
N VAL A 39 5.21 8.51 3.12
CA VAL A 39 3.82 8.96 3.32
C VAL A 39 3.04 8.89 2.02
N ALA A 40 3.59 9.41 0.92
CA ALA A 40 2.93 9.41 -0.38
C ALA A 40 2.65 7.98 -0.88
N TYR A 41 3.60 7.06 -0.72
CA TYR A 41 3.46 5.67 -1.13
C TYR A 41 2.35 4.94 -0.36
N ASN A 42 2.29 5.13 0.97
CA ASN A 42 1.23 4.53 1.79
C ASN A 42 -0.15 5.10 1.45
N LEU A 43 -0.24 6.41 1.20
CA LEU A 43 -1.48 7.06 0.80
C LEU A 43 -1.98 6.55 -0.56
N PHE A 44 -1.08 6.42 -1.54
CA PHE A 44 -1.40 5.86 -2.85
C PHE A 44 -1.95 4.44 -2.73
N PHE A 45 -1.30 3.59 -1.94
CA PHE A 45 -1.76 2.21 -1.72
C PHE A 45 -3.13 2.13 -1.06
N LEU A 46 -3.40 3.02 -0.09
CA LEU A 46 -4.71 3.09 0.57
C LEU A 46 -5.81 3.47 -0.42
N VAL A 47 -5.54 4.46 -1.29
CA VAL A 47 -6.50 4.89 -2.34
C VAL A 47 -6.73 3.78 -3.36
N VAL A 48 -5.68 3.16 -3.88
CA VAL A 48 -5.80 2.04 -4.83
C VAL A 48 -6.54 0.85 -4.21
N GLY A 49 -6.22 0.53 -2.95
CA GLY A 49 -6.91 -0.52 -2.19
C GLY A 49 -8.39 -0.21 -2.02
N TYR A 50 -8.74 1.02 -1.67
CA TYR A 50 -10.13 1.47 -1.54
C TYR A 50 -10.90 1.41 -2.87
N ILE A 51 -10.31 1.90 -3.97
CA ILE A 51 -10.92 1.84 -5.30
C ILE A 51 -11.15 0.39 -5.73
N THR A 52 -10.15 -0.47 -5.52
CA THR A 52 -10.22 -1.90 -5.83
C THR A 52 -11.32 -2.56 -5.01
N PHE A 53 -11.37 -2.30 -3.70
CA PHE A 53 -12.41 -2.81 -2.80
C PHE A 53 -13.81 -2.35 -3.24
N LYS A 54 -13.98 -1.05 -3.56
CA LYS A 54 -15.26 -0.49 -4.04
C LYS A 54 -15.69 -1.16 -5.35
N LYS A 55 -14.76 -1.39 -6.27
CA LYS A 55 -15.02 -2.08 -7.55
C LYS A 55 -15.43 -3.54 -7.32
N TYR A 56 -14.76 -4.26 -6.41
CA TYR A 56 -15.12 -5.63 -6.05
C TYR A 56 -16.49 -5.70 -5.35
N LYS A 57 -16.78 -4.81 -4.41
CA LYS A 57 -18.07 -4.75 -3.70
C LYS A 57 -19.24 -4.52 -4.67
N ASN A 58 -19.06 -3.63 -5.65
CA ASN A 58 -20.08 -3.36 -6.67
C ASN A 58 -20.25 -4.51 -7.67
N ARG A 59 -19.19 -5.25 -8.02
CA ARG A 59 -19.26 -6.36 -9.00
C ARG A 59 -19.84 -7.64 -8.42
N TYR A 60 -19.57 -7.94 -7.16
CA TYR A 60 -19.92 -9.22 -6.54
C TYR A 60 -21.05 -9.11 -5.53
N GLY A 61 -21.80 -8.01 -5.51
CA GLY A 61 -23.02 -7.84 -4.70
C GLY A 61 -22.78 -8.17 -3.23
N GLY A 62 -22.09 -7.26 -2.52
CA GLY A 62 -21.77 -7.33 -1.09
C GLY A 62 -22.41 -8.46 -0.28
N SER A 63 -21.72 -9.60 -0.22
CA SER A 63 -21.87 -10.61 0.84
C SER A 63 -20.47 -11.13 1.17
N ILE A 64 -19.76 -10.40 2.03
CA ILE A 64 -18.68 -10.94 2.85
C ILE A 64 -19.30 -11.30 4.18
#